data_AF-A0A9X8ZGI7-F1
#
_entry.id   AF-A0A9X8ZGI7-F1
#
_cell.length_a   1.000
_cell.length_b   1.000
_cell.length_c   1.000
_cell.angle_alpha   90.00
_cell.angle_beta   90.00
_cell.angle_gamma   90.00
#
_symmetry.space_group_name_H-M   'P 1'
#
loop_
_entity.id
_entity.type
_entity.pdbx_description
1 polymer ?
#
loop_
_entity_poly.entity_id
_entity_poly.type
_entity_poly.pdbx_seq_one_letter_code
_entity_poly.pdbx_strand_id
1 'polypeptide(L)'
;MESTIILLDEKTDQATKQMLQNVVDRKKKFEALKKKHLQSLWATMIVAALFMIYLYFYIVVPYSYSFFSMFSVFVDHFSHFLFLAAAIGLYGYMVLIKKKLDKAEKEFQLLRCEIINKSKQLWEKEEEWKNRHKVFEMMKKNYDINLYHENK
;
A
#
# COMPACT_ATOMS: atom_id res chain seq x y z
N MET A 1 10.30 -12.24 15.17
CA MET A 1 11.07 -12.76 14.02
C MET A 1 10.32 -13.98 13.52
N GLU A 2 10.13 -14.11 12.21
CA GLU A 2 9.35 -15.19 11.60
C GLU A 2 10.04 -16.55 11.84
N SER A 3 9.25 -17.59 12.08
CA SER A 3 9.75 -18.95 12.37
C SER A 3 10.62 -19.51 11.25
N THR A 4 10.29 -19.20 10.00
CA THR A 4 11.06 -19.62 8.81
C THR A 4 12.42 -18.94 8.68
N ILE A 5 12.61 -17.75 9.28
CA ILE A 5 13.90 -17.04 9.30
C ILE A 5 14.77 -17.55 10.46
N ILE A 6 14.14 -17.92 11.59
CA ILE A 6 14.81 -18.55 12.73
C ILE A 6 15.36 -19.94 12.35
N LEU A 7 14.65 -20.70 11.52
CA LEU A 7 15.05 -22.04 11.05
C LEU A 7 16.28 -22.07 10.12
N LEU A 8 16.84 -20.93 9.71
CA LEU A 8 18.07 -20.83 8.91
C LEU A 8 19.36 -21.07 9.74
N ASP A 9 19.24 -21.71 10.91
CA ASP A 9 20.06 -21.40 12.08
C ASP A 9 21.55 -21.78 11.97
N GLU A 10 21.91 -22.77 11.15
CA GLU A 10 23.31 -23.22 11.05
C GLU A 10 24.17 -22.50 10.00
N LYS A 11 23.60 -21.75 9.05
CA LYS A 11 24.33 -21.31 7.84
C LYS A 11 24.15 -19.86 7.44
N THR A 12 23.60 -19.02 8.32
CA THR A 12 23.35 -17.61 8.01
C THR A 12 23.56 -16.77 9.26
N ASP A 13 24.40 -15.75 9.14
CA ASP A 13 24.71 -14.84 10.25
C ASP A 13 23.48 -14.08 10.76
N GLN A 14 23.51 -13.69 12.03
CA GLN A 14 22.43 -12.98 12.71
C GLN A 14 22.13 -11.63 12.04
N ALA A 15 23.15 -10.93 11.52
CA ALA A 15 22.96 -9.69 10.78
C ALA A 15 22.14 -9.90 9.49
N THR A 16 22.44 -10.95 8.74
CA THR A 16 21.72 -11.33 7.51
C THR A 16 20.27 -11.72 7.83
N LYS A 17 20.01 -12.45 8.92
CA LYS A 17 18.65 -12.77 9.39
C LYS A 17 17.84 -11.51 9.72
N GLN A 18 18.46 -10.53 10.38
CA GLN A 18 17.81 -9.25 10.67
C GLN A 18 17.49 -8.44 9.41
N MET A 19 18.40 -8.40 8.43
CA MET A 19 18.12 -7.75 7.14
C MET A 19 16.95 -8.41 6.40
N LEU A 20 16.91 -9.75 6.35
CA LEU A 20 15.82 -10.50 5.72
C LEU A 20 14.48 -10.25 6.43
N GLN A 21 14.47 -10.29 7.77
CA GLN A 21 13.29 -9.98 8.56
C GLN A 21 12.77 -8.57 8.27
N ASN A 22 13.67 -7.58 8.23
CA ASN A 22 13.30 -6.20 7.92
C ASN A 22 12.63 -6.06 6.55
N VAL A 23 13.12 -6.78 5.53
CA VAL A 23 12.48 -6.77 4.20
C VAL A 23 11.10 -7.43 4.23
N VAL A 24 10.93 -8.54 4.95
CA VAL A 24 9.61 -9.18 5.15
C VAL A 24 8.63 -8.23 5.83
N ASP A 25 9.04 -7.59 6.92
CA ASP A 25 8.19 -6.67 7.67
C ASP A 25 7.76 -5.47 6.83
N ARG A 26 8.67 -4.97 5.98
CA ARG A 26 8.38 -3.87 5.05
C ARG A 26 7.46 -4.30 3.92
N LYS A 27 7.60 -5.53 3.40
CA LYS A 27 6.63 -6.10 2.45
C LYS A 27 5.24 -6.21 3.06
N LYS A 28 5.12 -6.75 4.28
CA LYS A 28 3.84 -6.88 4.99
C LYS A 28 3.17 -5.52 5.20
N LYS A 29 3.96 -4.51 5.59
CA LYS A 29 3.48 -3.13 5.76
C LYS A 29 3.00 -2.52 4.43
N PHE A 30 3.74 -2.73 3.35
CA PHE A 30 3.34 -2.29 2.01
C PHE A 30 2.03 -2.94 1.57
N GLU A 31 1.91 -4.27 1.67
CA GLU A 31 0.69 -5.00 1.30
C GLU A 31 -0.53 -4.58 2.15
N ALA A 32 -0.34 -4.36 3.45
CA ALA A 32 -1.39 -3.84 4.33
C ALA A 32 -1.86 -2.45 3.90
N LEU A 33 -0.93 -1.56 3.53
CA LEU A 33 -1.26 -0.23 3.00
C LEU A 33 -1.93 -0.31 1.63
N LYS A 34 -1.51 -1.24 0.77
CA LYS A 34 -2.09 -1.47 -0.56
C LYS A 34 -3.55 -1.88 -0.44
N LYS A 35 -3.86 -2.81 0.48
CA LYS A 35 -5.24 -3.21 0.79
C LYS A 35 -6.06 -2.04 1.33
N LYS A 36 -5.51 -1.26 2.27
CA LYS A 36 -6.18 -0.07 2.82
C LYS A 36 -6.45 1.00 1.75
N HIS A 37 -5.50 1.23 0.85
CA HIS A 37 -5.66 2.16 -0.25
C HIS A 37 -6.79 1.71 -1.18
N LEU A 38 -6.81 0.42 -1.55
CA LEU A 38 -7.86 -0.14 -2.39
C LEU A 38 -9.24 -0.02 -1.73
N GLN A 39 -9.36 -0.35 -0.44
CA GLN A 39 -10.59 -0.17 0.33
C GLN A 39 -11.04 1.30 0.37
N SER A 40 -10.10 2.23 0.60
CA SER A 40 -10.38 3.66 0.60
C SER A 40 -10.83 4.15 -0.77
N LEU A 41 -10.26 3.62 -1.86
CA LEU A 41 -10.64 3.98 -3.23
C LEU A 41 -12.07 3.55 -3.52
N TRP A 42 -12.43 2.30 -3.19
CA TRP A 42 -13.81 1.81 -3.33
C TRP A 42 -14.79 2.62 -2.47
N ALA A 43 -14.43 2.91 -1.22
CA ALA A 43 -15.27 3.72 -0.33
C ALA A 43 -15.51 5.13 -0.91
N THR A 44 -14.46 5.82 -1.37
CA THR A 44 -14.58 7.15 -1.97
C THR A 44 -15.44 7.11 -3.24
N MET A 45 -15.27 6.09 -4.10
CA MET A 45 -16.05 5.95 -5.32
C MET A 45 -17.54 5.72 -5.04
N ILE A 46 -17.87 4.86 -4.06
CA ILE A 46 -19.25 4.59 -3.64
C ILE A 46 -19.88 5.86 -3.06
N VAL A 47 -19.20 6.56 -2.15
CA VAL A 47 -19.72 7.79 -1.55
C VAL A 47 -19.93 8.88 -2.61
N ALA A 48 -18.99 9.04 -3.54
CA ALA A 48 -19.14 9.99 -4.65
C ALA A 48 -20.34 9.64 -5.54
N ALA A 49 -20.54 8.36 -5.87
CA ALA A 49 -21.68 7.91 -6.66
C ALA A 49 -23.01 8.15 -5.95
N LEU A 50 -23.11 7.78 -4.65
CA LEU A 50 -24.31 8.03 -3.85
C LEU A 50 -24.63 9.51 -3.73
N PHE A 51 -23.61 10.35 -3.53
CA PHE A 51 -23.79 11.79 -3.46
C PHE A 51 -24.28 12.36 -4.80
N MET A 52 -23.73 11.89 -5.93
CA MET A 52 -24.18 12.30 -7.25
C MET A 52 -25.63 11.89 -7.54
N ILE A 53 -26.01 10.64 -7.19
CA ILE A 53 -27.39 10.14 -7.30
C ILE A 53 -28.34 10.99 -6.45
N TYR A 54 -27.94 11.30 -5.21
CA TYR A 54 -28.71 12.16 -4.33
C TYR A 54 -28.90 13.56 -4.92
N LEU A 55 -27.85 14.23 -5.38
CA LEU A 55 -27.97 15.54 -6.03
C LEU A 55 -28.86 15.48 -7.28
N TYR A 56 -28.77 14.39 -8.05
CA TYR A 56 -29.59 14.22 -9.24
C TYR A 56 -31.09 14.21 -8.92
N PHE A 57 -31.53 13.37 -7.98
CA PHE A 57 -32.94 13.25 -7.64
C PHE A 57 -33.49 14.45 -6.85
N TYR A 58 -32.70 15.00 -5.92
CA TYR A 58 -33.20 16.04 -5.01
C TYR A 58 -32.95 17.47 -5.50
N ILE A 59 -32.03 17.68 -6.44
CA ILE A 59 -31.71 19.02 -6.97
C ILE A 59 -31.93 19.07 -8.48
N VAL A 60 -31.29 18.20 -9.25
CA VAL A 60 -31.28 18.31 -10.72
C VAL A 60 -32.67 18.11 -11.32
N VAL A 61 -33.39 17.06 -10.92
CA VAL A 61 -34.75 16.78 -11.42
C VAL A 61 -35.75 17.91 -11.06
N PRO A 62 -35.93 18.29 -9.78
CA PRO A 62 -36.92 19.30 -9.39
C PRO A 62 -36.58 20.72 -9.84
N TYR A 63 -35.30 21.08 -9.96
CA TYR A 63 -34.86 22.44 -10.31
C TYR A 63 -34.18 22.52 -11.69
N SER A 64 -34.47 21.55 -12.58
CA SER A 64 -33.92 21.43 -13.95
C SER A 64 -34.03 22.67 -14.83
N TYR A 65 -34.99 23.55 -14.52
CA TYR A 65 -35.31 24.74 -15.32
C TYR A 65 -34.30 25.89 -15.17
N SER A 66 -33.52 25.94 -14.08
CA SER A 66 -32.54 27.02 -13.85
C SER A 66 -31.38 26.59 -12.97
N PHE A 67 -30.16 26.82 -13.47
CA PHE A 67 -28.93 26.59 -12.70
C PHE A 67 -28.87 27.43 -11.41
N PHE A 68 -29.36 28.67 -11.45
CA PHE A 68 -29.38 29.54 -10.27
C PHE A 68 -30.27 28.96 -9.16
N SER A 69 -31.42 28.38 -9.53
CA SER A 69 -32.31 27.72 -8.58
C SER A 69 -31.69 26.46 -7.98
N MET A 70 -30.99 25.65 -8.78
CA MET A 70 -30.24 24.49 -8.27
C MET A 70 -29.16 24.91 -7.24
N PHE A 71 -28.39 25.94 -7.57
CA PHE A 71 -27.33 26.43 -6.69
C PHE A 71 -27.90 27.00 -5.38
N SER A 72 -28.99 27.76 -5.46
CA SER A 72 -29.66 28.31 -4.28
C SER A 72 -30.07 27.20 -3.32
N VAL A 73 -30.72 26.13 -3.81
CA VAL A 73 -31.18 25.00 -2.98
C VAL A 73 -30.00 24.22 -2.41
N PHE A 74 -28.92 24.04 -3.18
CA PHE A 74 -27.71 23.38 -2.69
C PHE A 74 -27.09 24.12 -1.50
N VAL A 75 -27.10 25.45 -1.51
CA VAL A 75 -26.51 26.28 -0.45
C VAL A 75 -27.48 26.50 0.72
N ASP A 76 -28.79 26.39 0.50
CA ASP A 76 -29.82 26.63 1.52
C ASP A 76 -29.81 25.59 2.65
N HIS A 77 -29.42 24.34 2.35
CA HIS A 77 -29.38 23.26 3.34
C HIS A 77 -27.96 22.87 3.77
N PHE A 78 -27.70 23.00 5.07
CA PHE A 78 -26.42 22.61 5.69
C PHE A 78 -26.04 21.13 5.49
N SER A 79 -27.03 20.25 5.32
CA SER A 79 -26.80 18.82 5.04
C SER A 79 -25.99 18.60 3.77
N HIS A 80 -26.22 19.39 2.71
CA HIS A 80 -25.47 19.28 1.45
C HIS A 80 -23.98 19.60 1.66
N PHE A 81 -23.69 20.61 2.47
CA PHE A 81 -22.31 20.95 2.86
C PHE A 81 -21.64 19.85 3.66
N LEU A 82 -22.35 19.20 4.60
CA LEU A 82 -21.80 18.07 5.34
C LEU A 82 -21.43 16.90 4.42
N PHE A 83 -22.30 16.56 3.45
CA PHE A 83 -22.00 15.52 2.47
C PHE A 83 -20.81 15.90 1.58
N LEU A 84 -20.75 17.15 1.12
CA LEU A 84 -19.62 17.65 0.34
C LEU A 84 -18.30 17.60 1.13
N ALA A 85 -18.33 18.06 2.38
CA ALA A 85 -17.18 18.03 3.28
C ALA A 85 -16.73 16.59 3.56
N ALA A 86 -17.66 15.66 3.76
CA ALA A 86 -17.36 14.25 3.93
C ALA A 86 -16.70 13.64 2.68
N ALA A 87 -17.20 13.96 1.48
CA ALA A 87 -16.62 13.50 0.22
C ALA A 87 -15.19 14.05 0.02
N ILE A 88 -14.97 15.34 0.27
CA ILE A 88 -13.65 15.96 0.21
C ILE A 88 -12.72 15.36 1.26
N GLY A 89 -13.21 15.13 2.48
CA GLY A 89 -12.45 14.51 3.57
C GLY A 89 -12.01 13.08 3.25
N LEU A 90 -12.91 12.26 2.70
CA LEU A 90 -12.60 10.90 2.25
C LEU A 90 -11.58 10.91 1.10
N TYR A 91 -11.73 11.81 0.14
CA TYR A 91 -10.75 11.98 -0.93
C TYR A 91 -9.37 12.37 -0.39
N GLY A 92 -9.31 13.34 0.53
CA GLY A 92 -8.08 13.73 1.21
C GLY A 92 -7.43 12.57 1.96
N TYR A 93 -8.24 11.78 2.68
CA TYR A 93 -7.78 10.58 3.38
C TYR A 93 -7.19 9.53 2.41
N MET A 94 -7.85 9.28 1.28
CA MET A 94 -7.36 8.38 0.23
C MET A 94 -5.99 8.84 -0.30
N VAL A 95 -5.83 10.13 -0.58
CA VAL A 95 -4.54 10.72 -1.04
C VAL A 95 -3.46 10.56 0.02
N LEU A 96 -3.78 10.71 1.31
CA LEU A 96 -2.84 10.50 2.40
C LEU A 96 -2.40 9.03 2.51
N ILE A 97 -3.32 8.07 2.33
CA ILE A 97 -2.96 6.66 2.29
C ILE A 97 -2.06 6.38 1.08
N LYS A 98 -2.38 6.94 -0.09
CA LYS A 98 -1.56 6.80 -1.31
C LYS A 98 -0.13 7.24 -1.07
N LYS A 99 0.08 8.41 -0.46
CA LYS A 99 1.44 8.88 -0.11
C LYS A 99 2.17 7.93 0.83
N LYS A 100 1.47 7.33 1.80
CA LYS A 100 2.06 6.33 2.72
C LYS A 100 2.40 5.03 1.99
N LEU A 101 1.56 4.61 1.05
CA LEU A 101 1.79 3.45 0.19
C LEU A 101 3.06 3.63 -0.65
N ASP A 102 3.15 4.72 -1.39
CA ASP A 102 4.30 5.03 -2.27
C ASP A 102 5.61 5.08 -1.47
N LYS A 103 5.57 5.64 -0.24
CA LYS A 103 6.72 5.64 0.66
C LYS A 103 7.10 4.22 1.10
N ALA A 104 6.14 3.40 1.50
CA ALA A 104 6.39 2.03 1.93
C ALA A 104 6.91 1.15 0.79
N GLU A 105 6.43 1.38 -0.44
CA GLU A 105 6.93 0.71 -1.65
C GLU A 105 8.39 1.05 -1.90
N LYS A 106 8.74 2.34 -1.88
CA LYS A 106 10.13 2.79 -2.05
C LYS A 106 11.05 2.20 -0.99
N GLU A 107 10.65 2.24 0.29
CA GLU A 107 11.42 1.65 1.39
C GLU A 107 11.63 0.14 1.19
N PHE A 108 10.59 -0.59 0.78
CA PHE A 108 10.67 -2.02 0.51
C PHE A 108 11.63 -2.33 -0.65
N GLN A 109 11.50 -1.62 -1.78
CA GLN A 109 12.35 -1.83 -2.94
C GLN A 109 13.81 -1.49 -2.65
N LEU A 110 14.07 -0.39 -1.93
CA LEU A 110 15.43 -0.01 -1.52
C LEU A 110 16.11 -1.10 -0.68
N LEU A 111 15.42 -1.62 0.34
CA LEU A 111 15.98 -2.67 1.18
C LEU A 111 16.18 -3.99 0.41
N ARG A 112 15.26 -4.31 -0.50
CA ARG A 112 15.41 -5.47 -1.39
C ARG A 112 16.66 -5.33 -2.27
N CYS A 113 16.86 -4.18 -2.91
CA CYS A 113 18.07 -3.92 -3.71
C CYS A 113 19.34 -3.92 -2.85
N GLU A 114 19.29 -3.38 -1.63
CA GLU A 114 20.41 -3.42 -0.69
C GLU A 114 20.85 -4.86 -0.37
N ILE A 115 19.91 -5.78 -0.12
CA ILE A 115 20.23 -7.20 0.11
C ILE A 115 20.86 -7.84 -1.15
N ILE A 116 20.34 -7.53 -2.34
CA ILE A 116 20.88 -8.07 -3.60
C ILE A 116 22.32 -7.58 -3.82
N ASN A 117 22.56 -6.28 -3.63
CA ASN A 117 23.88 -5.66 -3.82
C ASN A 117 24.89 -6.13 -2.76
N LYS A 118 24.46 -6.29 -1.51
CA LYS A 118 25.29 -6.83 -0.43
C LYS A 118 25.36 -8.36 -0.42
N SER A 119 24.71 -9.07 -1.34
CA SER A 119 24.67 -10.54 -1.32
C SER A 119 26.06 -11.19 -1.33
N LYS A 120 27.06 -10.61 -2.01
CA LYS A 120 28.44 -11.12 -1.95
C LYS A 120 29.09 -10.98 -0.57
N GLN A 121 28.71 -9.96 0.19
CA GLN A 121 29.21 -9.69 1.55
C GLN A 121 28.39 -10.41 2.63
N LEU A 122 27.12 -10.71 2.37
CA LEU A 122 26.25 -11.41 3.33
C LEU A 122 26.52 -12.92 3.38
N TRP A 123 27.12 -13.47 2.33
CA TRP A 123 27.47 -14.88 2.18
C TRP A 123 28.94 -15.00 1.71
N GLU A 124 29.88 -14.55 2.54
CA GLU A 124 31.33 -14.53 2.20
C GLU A 124 31.94 -15.93 2.15
N LYS A 125 31.49 -16.84 3.04
CA LYS A 125 32.02 -18.20 3.09
C LYS A 125 31.48 -19.02 1.91
N GLU A 126 32.34 -19.83 1.30
CA GLU A 126 31.97 -20.65 0.14
C GLU A 126 30.78 -21.58 0.40
N GLU A 127 30.67 -22.13 1.61
CA GLU A 127 29.55 -22.99 2.01
C GLU A 127 28.23 -22.20 2.15
N GLU A 128 28.30 -20.98 2.67
CA GLU A 128 27.16 -20.08 2.81
C GLU A 128 26.69 -19.59 1.42
N TRP A 129 27.63 -19.27 0.53
CA TRP A 129 27.37 -18.88 -0.85
C TRP A 129 26.68 -19.99 -1.67
N LYS A 130 27.14 -21.25 -1.54
CA LYS A 130 26.50 -22.41 -2.16
C LYS A 130 25.06 -22.62 -1.68
N ASN A 131 24.78 -22.27 -0.42
CA ASN A 131 23.45 -22.45 0.19
C ASN A 131 22.51 -21.23 0.04
N ARG A 132 22.99 -20.07 -0.41
CA ARG A 132 22.17 -18.84 -0.55
C ARG A 132 20.90 -19.03 -1.40
N HIS A 133 20.94 -19.93 -2.38
CA HIS A 133 19.78 -20.24 -3.23
C HIS A 133 18.59 -20.72 -2.39
N LYS A 134 18.84 -21.49 -1.31
CA LYS A 134 17.78 -21.96 -0.39
C LYS A 134 17.12 -20.79 0.33
N VAL A 135 17.90 -19.78 0.72
CA VAL A 135 17.38 -18.55 1.34
C VAL A 135 16.52 -17.77 0.34
N PHE A 136 17.00 -17.62 -0.89
CA PHE A 136 16.27 -16.88 -1.93
C PHE A 136 14.99 -17.61 -2.35
N GLU A 137 15.03 -18.93 -2.43
CA GLU A 137 13.87 -19.77 -2.72
C GLU A 137 12.84 -19.67 -1.59
N MET A 138 13.28 -19.75 -0.32
CA MET A 138 12.43 -19.57 0.85
C MET A 138 11.75 -18.20 0.83
N MET A 139 12.50 -17.12 0.57
CA MET A 139 11.97 -15.76 0.48
C MET A 139 10.96 -15.60 -0.66
N LYS A 140 11.20 -16.23 -1.81
CA LYS A 140 10.28 -16.22 -2.94
C LYS A 140 9.02 -17.06 -2.65
N LYS A 141 9.15 -18.24 -2.06
CA LYS A 141 8.04 -19.15 -1.82
C LYS A 141 7.12 -18.68 -0.69
N ASN A 142 7.70 -18.25 0.43
CA ASN A 142 6.92 -17.93 1.64
C ASN A 142 6.44 -16.49 1.68
N TYR A 143 7.20 -15.58 1.07
CA TYR A 143 6.91 -14.15 1.13
C TYR A 143 6.78 -13.51 -0.24
N ASP A 144 6.95 -14.24 -1.35
CA ASP A 144 6.89 -13.70 -2.71
C ASP A 144 7.90 -12.54 -2.93
N ILE A 145 9.08 -12.65 -2.30
CA ILE A 145 10.17 -11.67 -2.44
C ILE A 145 11.25 -12.29 -3.32
N ASN A 146 11.44 -11.73 -4.51
CA ASN A 146 12.49 -12.20 -5.42
C ASN A 146 13.84 -11.52 -5.11
N LEU A 147 14.84 -12.29 -4.69
CA LEU A 147 16.20 -11.79 -4.41
C LEU A 147 17.24 -12.18 -5.49
N TYR A 148 16.83 -12.81 -6.60
CA TYR A 148 17.75 -13.29 -7.63
C TYR A 148 18.26 -12.19 -8.56
N HIS A 149 17.42 -11.19 -8.83
CA HIS A 149 17.72 -10.11 -9.76
C HIS A 149 17.21 -8.78 -9.21
N GLU A 150 18.01 -7.74 -9.39
CA GLU A 150 17.61 -6.35 -9.07
C GLU A 150 16.51 -5.84 -10.02
N ASN A 151 16.33 -6.49 -11.18
CA ASN A 151 15.73 -5.92 -12.39
C ASN A 151 14.43 -5.10 -12.22
N LYS A 152 14.56 -3.88 -12.77
CA LYS A 152 13.67 -2.97 -13.52
C LYS A 152 12.15 -3.12 -13.40
#